data_AF-A0A117QX26-F1
#
_entry.id   AF-A0A117QX26-F1
#
_cell.length_a   1.000
_cell.length_b   1.000
_cell.length_c   1.000
_cell.angle_alpha   90.00
_cell.angle_beta   90.00
_cell.angle_gamma   90.00
#
_symmetry.space_group_name_H-M   'P 1'
#
loop_
_entity.id
_entity.type
_entity.pdbx_description
1 polymer ?
#
loop_
_entity_poly.entity_id
_entity_poly.type
_entity_poly.pdbx_seq_one_letter_code
_entity_poly.pdbx_strand_id
1 'polypeptide(L)'
;MKLDLLRMLRHEDIYVWERGAIEAYYPELQTNESNNKNDRARTFCERYTTAEAIRGLPIFQDSATCEFDLIFGAFFGAASLESSPVEIPEQIGADGTQAEFAEASALE
;
A
#
# COMPACT_ATOMS: atom_id res chain seq x y z
N MET A 1 -18.49 18.14 -0.45
CA MET A 1 -18.85 16.89 -1.17
C MET A 1 -17.72 15.86 -1.18
N LYS A 2 -16.56 16.11 -1.80
CA LYS A 2 -15.47 15.10 -1.87
C LYS A 2 -14.93 14.69 -0.49
N LEU A 3 -14.62 15.67 0.37
CA LEU A 3 -14.16 15.41 1.73
C LEU A 3 -15.18 14.66 2.58
N ASP A 4 -16.47 14.96 2.40
CA ASP A 4 -17.56 14.28 3.10
C ASP A 4 -17.65 12.81 2.68
N LEU A 5 -17.52 12.52 1.37
CA LEU A 5 -17.45 11.15 0.86
C LEU A 5 -16.24 10.39 1.41
N LEU A 6 -15.06 11.01 1.40
CA LEU A 6 -13.85 10.40 1.97
C LEU A 6 -14.02 10.09 3.46
N ARG A 7 -14.71 10.97 4.20
CA ARG A 7 -15.02 10.73 5.61
C ARG A 7 -16.00 9.56 5.81
N MET A 8 -17.04 9.47 4.99
CA MET A 8 -17.97 8.33 5.02
C MET A 8 -17.27 7.00 4.69
N LEU A 9 -16.44 6.98 3.65
CA LEU A 9 -15.69 5.78 3.26
C LEU A 9 -14.74 5.31 4.37
N ARG A 10 -14.05 6.24 5.04
CA ARG A 10 -13.20 5.91 6.19
C ARG A 10 -13.97 5.34 7.39
N HIS A 11 -15.25 5.66 7.54
CA HIS A 11 -16.08 5.06 8.58
C HIS A 11 -16.38 3.58 8.31
N GLU A 12 -16.34 3.18 7.05
CA GLU A 12 -16.51 1.80 6.58
C GLU A 12 -15.15 1.09 6.34
N ASP A 13 -14.06 1.61 6.91
CA ASP A 13 -12.68 1.15 6.70
C ASP A 13 -12.22 1.12 5.23
N ILE A 14 -12.81 1.97 4.39
CA ILE A 14 -12.40 2.18 3.00
C ILE A 14 -11.51 3.42 2.92
N TYR A 15 -10.22 3.19 2.70
CA TYR A 15 -9.21 4.25 2.66
C TYR A 15 -8.86 4.64 1.23
N VAL A 16 -9.36 5.79 0.80
CA VAL A 16 -9.07 6.39 -0.51
C VAL A 16 -8.18 7.61 -0.35
N TRP A 17 -7.18 7.71 -1.22
CA TRP A 17 -6.25 8.82 -1.30
C TRP A 17 -6.99 10.05 -1.80
N GLU A 18 -6.88 11.18 -1.09
CA GLU A 18 -7.63 12.38 -1.43
C GLU A 18 -7.29 12.85 -2.84
N ARG A 19 -6.04 12.73 -3.28
CA ARG A 19 -5.61 13.15 -4.63
C ARG A 19 -5.65 12.03 -5.67
N GLY A 20 -6.27 10.92 -5.30
CA GLY A 20 -6.54 9.79 -6.19
C GLY A 20 -5.33 8.86 -6.33
N ALA A 21 -4.30 9.30 -7.04
CA ALA A 21 -3.13 8.47 -7.34
C ALA A 21 -1.93 8.83 -6.45
N ILE A 22 -1.15 7.83 -6.05
CA ILE A 22 0.10 8.01 -5.30
C ILE A 22 1.07 8.96 -6.03
N GLU A 23 1.12 8.92 -7.36
CA GLU A 23 2.03 9.77 -8.12
C GLU A 23 1.71 11.26 -8.02
N ALA A 24 0.49 11.60 -7.60
CA ALA A 24 0.15 12.98 -7.34
C ALA A 24 1.04 13.56 -6.23
N TYR A 25 1.41 12.74 -5.23
CA TYR A 25 2.17 13.14 -4.03
C TYR A 25 3.67 13.20 -4.27
N TYR A 26 4.12 12.74 -5.43
CA TYR A 26 5.51 12.86 -5.81
C TYR A 26 5.86 14.35 -6.00
N PRO A 27 7.01 14.79 -5.49
CA PRO A 27 7.53 16.12 -5.79
C PRO A 27 7.64 16.37 -7.31
N GLU A 28 7.67 17.64 -7.67
CA GLU A 28 7.96 18.06 -9.05
C GLU A 28 9.33 17.53 -9.50
N LEU A 29 9.40 17.13 -10.76
CA LEU A 29 10.61 16.61 -11.38
C LEU A 29 11.65 17.73 -11.49
N GLN A 30 12.84 17.49 -10.92
CA GLN A 30 13.99 18.34 -11.18
C GLN A 30 14.59 18.02 -12.56
N THR A 31 15.35 18.96 -13.13
CA THR A 31 15.93 18.88 -14.49
C THR A 31 16.74 17.61 -14.76
N ASN A 32 17.25 16.95 -13.71
CA ASN A 32 18.11 15.77 -13.80
C ASN A 32 17.42 14.46 -13.33
N GLU A 33 16.11 14.47 -13.08
CA GLU A 33 15.38 13.30 -12.58
C GLU A 33 14.63 12.56 -13.70
N SER A 34 14.51 11.24 -13.57
CA SER A 34 13.79 10.38 -14.52
C SER A 34 12.27 10.60 -14.41
N ASN A 35 11.59 10.84 -15.54
CA ASN A 35 10.13 10.88 -15.59
C ASN A 35 9.50 9.46 -15.62
N ASN A 36 10.30 8.41 -15.51
CA ASN A 36 9.78 7.05 -15.42
C ASN A 36 9.04 6.85 -14.08
N LYS A 37 7.81 6.32 -14.14
CA LYS A 37 6.99 6.10 -12.95
C LYS A 37 7.65 5.22 -11.88
N ASN A 38 8.31 4.14 -12.29
CA ASN A 38 8.94 3.20 -11.36
C ASN A 38 10.15 3.83 -10.68
N ASP A 39 10.94 4.62 -11.43
CA ASP A 39 12.07 5.34 -10.85
C ASP A 39 11.57 6.40 -9.86
N ARG A 40 10.51 7.14 -10.20
CA ARG A 40 9.91 8.13 -9.29
C ARG A 40 9.36 7.48 -8.03
N ALA A 41 8.68 6.34 -8.14
CA ALA A 41 8.19 5.59 -6.98
C ALA A 41 9.36 5.12 -6.09
N ARG A 42 10.42 4.57 -6.69
CA ARG A 42 11.63 4.16 -5.97
C ARG A 42 12.24 5.35 -5.23
N THR A 43 12.52 6.44 -5.93
CA THR A 43 13.12 7.65 -5.34
C THR A 43 12.24 8.26 -4.25
N PHE A 44 10.92 8.24 -4.42
CA PHE A 44 9.99 8.70 -3.40
C PHE A 44 10.11 7.86 -2.12
N CYS A 45 10.05 6.54 -2.23
CA CYS A 45 10.21 5.64 -1.08
C CYS A 45 11.60 5.75 -0.42
N GLU A 46 12.66 5.97 -1.20
CA GLU A 46 14.02 6.17 -0.68
C GLU A 46 14.21 7.50 0.04
N ARG A 47 13.54 8.56 -0.43
CA ARG A 47 13.68 9.93 0.10
C ARG A 47 12.76 10.19 1.29
N TYR A 48 11.56 9.61 1.31
CA TYR A 48 10.53 9.85 2.31
C TYR A 48 10.28 8.61 3.18
N THR A 49 11.31 8.21 3.93
CA THR A 49 11.30 6.98 4.75
C THR A 49 10.68 7.15 6.13
N THR A 50 10.44 8.39 6.58
CA THR A 50 9.83 8.69 7.88
C THR A 50 8.52 9.46 7.72
N ALA A 51 7.65 9.36 8.72
CA ALA A 51 6.39 10.07 8.72
C ALA A 51 6.61 11.60 8.70
N GLU A 52 7.64 12.09 9.39
CA GLU A 52 8.03 13.50 9.40
C GLU A 52 8.45 13.98 8.01
N ALA A 53 9.19 13.16 7.26
CA ALA A 53 9.58 13.48 5.89
C ALA A 53 8.35 13.59 4.97
N ILE A 54 7.39 12.66 5.11
CA ILE A 54 6.14 12.69 4.35
C ILE A 54 5.31 13.93 4.73
N ARG A 55 5.16 14.24 6.01
CA ARG A 55 4.44 15.46 6.47
C ARG A 55 5.11 16.74 5.99
N GLY A 56 6.43 16.72 5.80
CA GLY A 56 7.20 17.83 5.25
C GLY A 56 7.00 18.07 3.75
N LEU A 57 6.23 17.23 3.04
CA LEU A 57 5.94 17.45 1.63
C LEU A 57 5.23 18.79 1.42
N PRO A 58 5.56 19.55 0.35
CA PRO A 58 4.94 20.84 0.07
C PRO A 58 3.41 20.81 0.06
N ILE A 59 2.84 19.67 -0.32
CA ILE A 59 1.41 19.50 -0.43
C ILE A 59 0.66 19.52 0.90
N PHE A 60 1.35 19.25 2.00
CA PHE A 60 0.76 19.25 3.34
C PHE A 60 1.03 20.56 4.09
N GLN A 61 1.76 21.52 3.52
CA GLN A 61 2.15 22.75 4.23
C GLN A 61 0.95 23.59 4.67
N ASP A 62 -0.12 23.62 3.88
CA ASP A 62 -1.35 24.37 4.18
C ASP A 62 -2.42 23.53 4.91
N SER A 63 -2.11 22.27 5.23
CA SER A 63 -3.05 21.34 5.84
C SER A 63 -2.61 20.96 7.25
N ALA A 64 -3.50 21.13 8.23
CA ALA A 64 -3.28 20.62 9.58
C ALA A 64 -3.33 19.08 9.64
N THR A 65 -3.78 18.41 8.57
CA THR A 65 -3.94 16.96 8.51
C THR A 65 -3.16 16.37 7.35
N CYS A 66 -2.29 15.40 7.64
CA CYS A 66 -1.66 14.54 6.66
C CYS A 66 -2.52 13.29 6.48
N GLU A 67 -3.02 13.03 5.28
CA GLU A 67 -3.87 11.86 5.04
C GLU A 67 -3.15 10.52 5.25
N PHE A 68 -1.82 10.48 5.08
CA PHE A 68 -1.02 9.30 5.39
C PHE A 68 -1.13 8.93 6.87
N ASP A 69 -1.18 9.92 7.77
CA ASP A 69 -1.37 9.67 9.20
C ASP A 69 -2.76 9.10 9.50
N LEU A 70 -3.79 9.54 8.76
CA LEU A 70 -5.15 9.01 8.92
C LEU A 70 -5.23 7.55 8.49
N ILE A 71 -4.63 7.22 7.33
CA ILE A 71 -4.64 5.87 6.77
C ILE A 71 -3.78 4.94 7.64
N PHE A 72 -2.53 5.30 7.91
CA PHE A 72 -1.63 4.48 8.71
C PHE A 72 -2.02 4.41 10.18
N GLY A 73 -2.59 5.48 10.74
CA GLY A 73 -3.14 5.48 12.09
C GLY A 73 -4.28 4.48 12.24
N ALA A 74 -5.15 4.33 11.24
CA ALA A 74 -6.20 3.31 11.28
C ALA A 74 -5.65 1.88 11.20
N PHE A 75 -4.71 1.61 10.28
CA PHE A 75 -4.17 0.26 10.10
C PHE A 75 -3.18 -0.18 11.20
N PHE A 76 -2.37 0.74 11.70
CA PHE A 76 -1.24 0.43 12.59
C PHE A 76 -1.34 1.07 13.97
N GLY A 77 -2.12 2.14 14.12
CA GLY A 77 -2.37 2.80 15.41
C GLY A 77 -3.39 2.07 16.29
N ALA A 78 -4.22 1.19 15.70
CA ALA A 78 -5.21 0.38 16.39
C ALA A 78 -4.62 -0.87 17.09
N ALA A 79 -3.41 -0.80 17.64
CA ALA A 79 -2.86 -1.86 18.48
C ALA A 79 -3.55 -1.97 19.87
N SER A 80 -4.82 -1.56 20.00
CA SER A 80 -5.62 -1.84 21.18
C SER A 80 -7.09 -2.04 20.83
N LEU A 81 -7.53 -3.29 21.02
CA LEU A 81 -8.90 -3.74 21.28
C LEU A 81 -9.82 -3.57 20.05
N GLU A 82 -10.08 -4.56 19.20
CA GLU A 82 -10.52 -5.91 19.51
C GLU A 82 -10.11 -6.87 18.38
N SER A 83 -9.25 -7.84 18.70
CA SER A 83 -9.04 -9.00 17.85
C SER A 83 -10.28 -9.88 17.91
N SER A 84 -11.27 -9.60 17.05
CA SER A 84 -12.16 -10.68 16.60
C SER A 84 -11.30 -11.63 15.77
N PRO A 85 -11.18 -12.93 16.11
CA PRO A 85 -10.42 -13.85 15.28
C PRO A 85 -11.11 -13.93 13.91
N VAL A 86 -10.44 -13.41 12.88
CA VAL A 86 -10.83 -13.68 11.50
C VAL A 86 -10.61 -15.18 11.28
N GLU A 87 -11.69 -15.97 11.30
CA GLU A 87 -11.66 -17.34 10.81
C GLU A 87 -11.36 -17.30 9.32
N ILE A 88 -10.09 -17.55 8.98
CA ILE A 88 -9.69 -17.83 7.60
C ILE A 88 -10.37 -19.15 7.21
N PRO A 89 -11.24 -19.18 6.18
CA PRO A 89 -11.83 -20.43 5.73
C PRO A 89 -10.73 -21.41 5.34
N GLU A 90 -10.79 -22.60 5.95
CA GLU A 90 -9.88 -23.73 5.69
C GLU A 90 -9.73 -23.92 4.18
N GLN A 91 -8.53 -23.65 3.64
CA GLN A 91 -8.21 -24.03 2.27
C GLN A 91 -8.33 -25.54 2.19
N ILE A 92 -9.32 -26.01 1.42
CA ILE A 92 -9.51 -27.40 1.07
C ILE A 92 -8.17 -27.94 0.58
N GLY A 93 -7.58 -28.85 1.35
CA GLY A 93 -6.39 -29.58 0.97
C GLY A 93 -6.64 -30.24 -0.37
N ALA A 94 -5.87 -29.84 -1.39
CA ALA A 94 -5.74 -30.62 -2.60
C ALA A 94 -4.93 -31.87 -2.24
N ASP A 95 -5.66 -32.87 -1.73
CA ASP A 95 -5.18 -34.25 -1.69
C ASP A 95 -5.01 -34.71 -3.14
N GLY A 96 -3.78 -35.06 -3.51
CA GLY A 96 -3.39 -35.25 -4.90
C GLY A 96 -1.98 -35.79 -5.06
N THR A 97 -1.71 -36.89 -4.37
CA THR A 97 -0.94 -38.06 -4.84
C THR A 97 0.45 -37.84 -5.46
N GLN A 98 1.45 -38.35 -4.74
CA GLN A 98 2.77 -38.74 -5.27
C GLN A 98 2.64 -39.61 -6.53
N ALA A 99 3.38 -39.27 -7.59
CA ALA A 99 3.82 -40.25 -8.60
C ALA A 99 5.16 -39.81 -9.20
N GLU A 100 6.22 -40.50 -8.76
CA GLU A 100 7.39 -40.97 -9.52
C GLU A 100 7.70 -40.32 -10.88
N PHE A 101 8.84 -39.61 -10.93
CA PHE A 101 9.61 -39.43 -12.16
C PHE A 101 10.65 -40.54 -12.26
N ALA A 102 10.32 -41.59 -13.01
CA ALA A 102 11.30 -42.51 -13.58
C ALA A 102 10.87 -42.86 -15.00
N GLU A 103 11.50 -42.24 -16.00
CA GLU A 103 11.55 -42.83 -17.33
C GLU A 103 12.94 -42.60 -17.92
N ALA A 104 13.72 -43.69 -17.94
CA ALA A 104 14.92 -43.84 -18.72
C ALA A 104 14.51 -44.07 -20.18
N SER A 105 15.09 -43.30 -21.10
CA SER A 105 15.01 -43.61 -22.53
C SER A 105 16.43 -43.72 -23.08
N ALA A 106 16.79 -44.96 -23.41
CA ALA A 106 17.97 -45.32 -24.18
C ALA A 106 17.50 -46.07 -25.43
N LEU A 107 18.17 -45.77 -26.54
CA LEU A 107 18.18 -46.42 -27.86
C LEU A 107 16.95 -46.26 -28.77
N GLU A 108 17.17 -45.55 -29.88
CA GLU A 108 17.33 -46.18 -31.20
C GLU A 108 18.43 -45.47 -32.00
#